data_AF-A0A4Q5HA09-F1
#
_entry.id   AF-A0A4Q5HA09-F1
#
_cell.length_a   1.000
_cell.length_b   1.000
_cell.length_c   1.000
_cell.angle_alpha   90.00
_cell.angle_beta   90.00
_cell.angle_gamma   90.00
#
_symmetry.space_group_name_H-M   'P 1'
#
loop_
_entity.id
_entity.type
_entity.pdbx_description
1 polymer ?
#
loop_
_entity_poly.entity_id
_entity_poly.type
_entity_poly.pdbx_seq_one_letter_code
_entity_poly.pdbx_strand_id
1 'polypeptide(L)'
;YIYRPYGSLVENGFLDEAAYQTNAGAVMTDKTYPKPFLSDDSDGGLRITNLVIENDKLSFDINITTTGVESEQETSSFKIYLEGKTLIIHSNELIKDIVITDLSGKGILKWDNITQPISLQQLFSGVYIVSVTLANDTTYQQKIILK
;
A
#
# COMPACT_ATOMS: atom_id res chain seq x y z
N TYR A 1 -21.12 -7.77 -18.14
CA TYR A 1 -21.10 -9.17 -17.66
C TYR A 1 -21.90 -9.16 -16.37
N ILE A 2 -23.09 -9.78 -16.34
CA ILE A 2 -23.81 -9.93 -15.07
C ILE A 2 -23.06 -11.02 -14.30
N TYR A 3 -22.63 -10.70 -13.09
CA TYR A 3 -21.98 -11.67 -12.24
C TYR A 3 -22.99 -12.76 -11.83
N ARG A 4 -22.68 -14.02 -12.13
CA ARG A 4 -23.54 -15.19 -11.91
C ARG A 4 -22.78 -16.22 -11.07
N PRO A 5 -22.95 -16.23 -9.73
CA PRO A 5 -22.31 -17.22 -8.87
C PRO A 5 -22.50 -18.64 -9.37
N TYR A 6 -21.42 -19.44 -9.32
CA TYR A 6 -21.37 -20.83 -9.82
C TYR A 6 -21.75 -20.99 -11.31
N GLY A 7 -21.79 -19.91 -12.09
CA GLY A 7 -21.99 -19.97 -13.53
C GLY A 7 -20.72 -20.34 -14.29
N SER A 8 -20.89 -20.90 -15.48
CA SER A 8 -19.81 -21.17 -16.44
C SER A 8 -20.13 -20.54 -17.79
N LEU A 9 -19.33 -20.82 -18.83
CA LEU A 9 -19.65 -20.41 -20.20
C LEU A 9 -20.87 -21.14 -20.78
N VAL A 10 -21.31 -22.24 -20.13
CA VAL A 10 -22.43 -23.09 -20.56
C VAL A 10 -23.53 -23.26 -19.51
N GLU A 11 -23.26 -22.94 -18.24
CA GLU A 11 -24.22 -23.02 -17.15
C GLU A 11 -24.54 -21.63 -16.59
N ASN A 12 -25.81 -21.38 -16.31
CA ASN A 12 -26.29 -20.04 -15.94
C ASN A 12 -25.94 -19.60 -14.52
N GLY A 13 -25.48 -20.50 -13.63
CA GLY A 13 -25.23 -20.19 -12.22
C GLY A 13 -26.51 -19.80 -11.46
N PHE A 14 -26.35 -19.33 -10.22
CA PHE A 14 -27.44 -18.90 -9.35
C PHE A 14 -27.51 -17.36 -9.31
N LEU A 15 -28.46 -16.79 -10.06
CA LEU A 15 -28.66 -15.33 -10.13
C LEU A 15 -29.07 -14.75 -8.77
N ASP A 16 -29.86 -15.51 -7.99
CA ASP A 16 -30.36 -15.09 -6.67
C ASP A 16 -29.23 -14.99 -5.63
N GLU A 17 -28.09 -15.64 -5.87
CA GLU A 17 -26.90 -15.53 -5.02
C GLU A 17 -25.97 -14.37 -5.42
N ALA A 18 -26.25 -13.68 -6.53
CA ALA A 18 -25.44 -12.55 -6.97
C ALA A 18 -25.58 -11.34 -6.03
N ALA A 19 -26.69 -11.26 -5.29
CA ALA A 19 -26.93 -10.30 -4.23
C ALA A 19 -26.92 -11.02 -2.88
N TYR A 20 -25.74 -11.17 -2.26
CA TYR A 20 -25.64 -11.70 -0.90
C TYR A 20 -26.18 -10.66 0.09
N GLN A 21 -27.49 -10.70 0.34
CA GLN A 21 -28.14 -9.95 1.42
C GLN A 21 -28.15 -10.81 2.67
N THR A 22 -27.56 -10.30 3.74
CA THR A 22 -27.72 -10.86 5.09
C THR A 22 -28.82 -10.09 5.82
N ASN A 23 -29.28 -10.60 6.97
CA ASN A 23 -30.17 -9.85 7.87
C ASN A 23 -29.57 -8.50 8.35
N ALA A 24 -28.28 -8.26 8.11
CA ALA A 24 -27.56 -7.02 8.39
C ALA A 24 -27.30 -6.14 7.14
N GLY A 25 -27.88 -6.47 5.98
CA GLY A 25 -27.71 -5.73 4.73
C GLY A 25 -26.80 -6.43 3.70
N ALA A 26 -26.47 -5.71 2.63
CA ALA A 26 -25.59 -6.21 1.58
C ALA A 26 -24.15 -6.36 2.09
N VAL A 27 -23.53 -7.50 1.80
CA VAL A 27 -22.17 -7.84 2.27
C VAL A 27 -21.32 -8.24 1.07
N MET A 28 -20.13 -7.66 0.96
CA MET A 28 -19.05 -8.21 0.12
C MET A 28 -18.01 -8.84 1.04
N THR A 29 -17.71 -10.12 0.84
CA THR A 29 -16.76 -10.86 1.68
C THR A 29 -15.45 -11.13 0.95
N ASP A 30 -14.42 -11.42 1.71
CA ASP A 30 -13.16 -12.02 1.24
C ASP A 30 -13.35 -13.37 0.52
N LYS A 31 -14.56 -13.93 0.59
CA LYS A 31 -15.00 -15.16 -0.06
C LYS A 31 -16.09 -14.93 -1.09
N THR A 32 -16.47 -13.67 -1.36
CA THR A 32 -17.54 -13.42 -2.33
C THR A 32 -17.06 -13.95 -3.65
N TYR A 33 -17.85 -14.86 -4.21
CA TYR A 33 -17.66 -15.32 -5.56
C TYR A 33 -18.03 -14.10 -6.46
N PRO A 34 -17.31 -13.78 -7.56
CA PRO A 34 -16.12 -14.48 -8.01
C PRO A 34 -15.00 -14.19 -7.01
N LYS A 35 -14.29 -15.24 -6.60
CA LYS A 35 -13.27 -15.17 -5.56
C LYS A 35 -12.37 -13.94 -5.80
N PRO A 36 -12.07 -13.17 -4.75
CA PRO A 36 -11.52 -11.84 -4.93
C PRO A 36 -10.13 -11.87 -5.56
N PHE A 37 -9.97 -11.11 -6.66
CA PHE A 37 -8.78 -10.45 -7.24
C PHE A 37 -7.40 -11.14 -7.31
N LEU A 38 -7.16 -12.27 -6.64
CA LEU A 38 -5.85 -12.90 -6.51
C LEU A 38 -5.77 -14.11 -7.45
N SER A 39 -4.65 -14.23 -8.17
CA SER A 39 -4.43 -15.27 -9.18
C SER A 39 -4.24 -16.68 -8.60
N ASP A 40 -4.14 -16.80 -7.28
CA ASP A 40 -3.87 -18.03 -6.54
C ASP A 40 -5.11 -18.60 -5.84
N ASP A 41 -6.30 -18.03 -6.10
CA ASP A 41 -7.59 -18.52 -5.60
C ASP A 41 -7.80 -18.39 -4.08
N SER A 42 -6.94 -17.60 -3.41
CA SER A 42 -6.98 -17.30 -1.97
C SER A 42 -8.01 -16.22 -1.61
N ASP A 43 -8.35 -16.14 -0.32
CA ASP A 43 -9.24 -15.10 0.21
C ASP A 43 -8.54 -13.73 0.09
N GLY A 44 -9.22 -12.76 -0.53
CA GLY A 44 -8.63 -11.48 -0.92
C GLY A 44 -8.57 -10.43 0.18
N GLY A 45 -8.88 -10.83 1.42
CA GLY A 45 -8.67 -10.03 2.64
C GLY A 45 -9.56 -8.81 2.81
N LEU A 46 -10.29 -8.39 1.77
CA LEU A 46 -11.19 -7.26 1.86
C LEU A 46 -12.60 -7.71 2.18
N ARG A 47 -13.15 -7.25 3.30
CA ARG A 47 -14.54 -7.46 3.68
C ARG A 47 -15.24 -6.13 3.91
N ILE A 48 -16.31 -5.88 3.16
CA ILE A 48 -17.13 -4.67 3.26
C ILE A 48 -18.51 -5.07 3.81
N THR A 49 -18.94 -4.41 4.88
CA THR A 49 -20.22 -4.67 5.57
C THR A 49 -21.00 -3.39 5.80
N ASN A 50 -22.28 -3.51 6.20
CA ASN A 50 -23.14 -2.39 6.59
C ASN A 50 -23.22 -1.29 5.52
N LEU A 51 -23.43 -1.70 4.26
CA LEU A 51 -23.59 -0.77 3.16
C LEU A 51 -24.90 0.02 3.32
N VAL A 52 -24.80 1.33 3.54
CA VAL A 52 -25.93 2.24 3.74
C VAL A 52 -25.83 3.40 2.74
N ILE A 53 -26.95 3.72 2.07
CA ILE A 53 -27.07 4.89 1.20
C ILE A 53 -28.08 5.83 1.84
N GLU A 54 -27.62 6.98 2.31
CA GLU A 54 -28.46 8.03 2.89
C GLU A 54 -27.99 9.40 2.41
N ASN A 55 -28.92 10.26 1.96
CA ASN A 55 -28.64 11.64 1.55
C ASN A 55 -27.45 11.77 0.57
N ASP A 56 -27.45 10.95 -0.49
CA ASP A 56 -26.39 10.87 -1.50
C ASP A 56 -25.00 10.48 -0.95
N LYS A 57 -24.93 9.92 0.26
CA LYS A 57 -23.69 9.37 0.85
C LYS A 57 -23.77 7.86 0.92
N LEU A 58 -22.71 7.21 0.44
CA LEU A 58 -22.46 5.79 0.61
C LEU A 58 -21.58 5.59 1.85
N SER A 59 -22.10 4.91 2.86
CA SER A 59 -21.39 4.55 4.08
C SER A 59 -21.25 3.03 4.17
N PHE A 60 -20.12 2.56 4.68
CA PHE A 60 -19.85 1.14 4.87
C PHE A 60 -18.71 0.95 5.88
N ASP A 61 -18.70 -0.22 6.49
CA ASP A 61 -17.60 -0.68 7.33
C ASP A 61 -16.62 -1.50 6.47
N ILE A 62 -15.32 -1.28 6.67
CA ILE A 62 -14.26 -2.05 6.01
C ILE A 62 -13.51 -2.84 7.08
N ASN A 63 -13.40 -4.15 6.86
CA ASN A 63 -12.46 -5.01 7.58
C ASN A 63 -11.41 -5.51 6.57
N ILE A 64 -10.14 -5.26 6.89
CA ILE A 64 -9.01 -5.79 6.13
C ILE A 64 -8.45 -6.96 6.93
N THR A 65 -8.69 -8.18 6.47
CA THR A 65 -8.07 -9.41 6.97
C THR A 65 -6.75 -9.59 6.24
N THR A 66 -5.66 -9.76 6.98
CA THR A 66 -4.34 -10.00 6.38
C THR A 66 -4.34 -11.34 5.63
N THR A 67 -4.19 -11.27 4.31
CA THR A 67 -4.11 -12.37 3.34
C THR A 67 -2.73 -13.03 3.29
N GLY A 68 -1.71 -12.42 3.91
CA GLY A 68 -0.31 -12.83 3.77
C GLY A 68 0.35 -12.28 2.50
N VAL A 69 -0.41 -11.66 1.59
CA VAL A 69 0.10 -10.92 0.41
C VAL A 69 0.51 -9.49 0.80
N GLU A 70 0.18 -9.02 2.00
CA GLU A 70 0.66 -7.73 2.54
C GLU A 70 2.18 -7.70 2.80
N SER A 71 2.86 -8.85 2.63
CA SER A 71 4.19 -9.13 3.13
C SER A 71 5.37 -8.66 2.27
N GLU A 72 5.16 -7.88 1.21
CA GLU A 72 6.29 -7.21 0.53
C GLU A 72 6.44 -5.72 0.90
N GLN A 73 5.38 -5.05 1.37
CA GLN A 73 5.44 -3.63 1.76
C GLN A 73 5.26 -3.39 3.26
N GLU A 74 4.58 -4.26 4.01
CA GLU A 74 4.33 -4.05 5.45
C GLU A 74 5.47 -4.57 6.34
N THR A 75 6.15 -5.66 5.95
CA THR A 75 7.22 -6.34 6.73
C THR A 75 8.65 -5.96 6.33
N SER A 76 8.83 -5.06 5.35
CA SER A 76 10.16 -4.67 4.91
C SER A 76 10.97 -4.13 6.10
N SER A 77 12.13 -4.76 6.36
CA SER A 77 13.10 -4.34 7.36
C SER A 77 13.69 -2.95 7.09
N PHE A 78 13.34 -2.36 5.94
CA PHE A 78 13.75 -1.03 5.52
C PHE A 78 12.64 -0.30 4.76
N LYS A 79 12.33 0.95 5.13
CA LYS A 79 11.37 1.82 4.44
C LYS A 79 11.87 3.26 4.41
N ILE A 80 11.64 3.95 3.29
CA ILE A 80 11.87 5.40 3.13
C ILE A 80 10.55 6.04 2.75
N TYR A 81 10.12 7.06 3.48
CA TYR A 81 8.95 7.85 3.11
C TYR A 81 9.12 9.32 3.49
N LEU A 82 8.25 10.15 2.93
CA LEU A 82 8.31 11.59 3.01
C LEU A 82 7.02 12.12 3.64
N GLU A 83 7.16 12.94 4.67
CA GLU A 83 6.07 13.72 5.26
C GLU A 83 6.36 15.21 5.05
N GLY A 84 5.76 15.80 4.02
CA GLY A 84 6.08 17.17 3.61
C GLY A 84 7.52 17.29 3.10
N LYS A 85 8.37 18.06 3.80
CA LYS A 85 9.83 18.15 3.56
C LYS A 85 10.63 17.45 4.65
N THR A 86 10.05 16.44 5.28
CA THR A 86 10.69 15.63 6.31
C THR A 86 10.86 14.21 5.80
N LEU A 87 12.11 13.75 5.76
CA LEU A 87 12.46 12.39 5.36
C LEU A 87 12.48 11.50 6.60
N ILE A 88 11.75 10.38 6.52
CA ILE A 88 11.63 9.39 7.58
C ILE A 88 12.11 8.05 7.05
N ILE A 89 12.95 7.37 7.83
CA ILE A 89 13.58 6.10 7.44
C ILE A 89 13.37 5.09 8.56
N HIS A 90 12.65 4.02 8.27
CA HIS A 90 12.62 2.84 9.14
C HIS A 90 13.69 1.85 8.68
N SER A 91 14.49 1.37 9.63
CA SER A 91 15.53 0.37 9.39
C SER A 91 15.75 -0.44 10.66
N ASN A 92 15.91 -1.76 10.53
CA ASN A 92 16.34 -2.63 11.64
C ASN A 92 17.86 -2.63 11.84
N GLU A 93 18.62 -2.07 10.90
CA GLU A 93 20.07 -1.91 10.94
C GLU A 93 20.42 -0.43 11.12
N LEU A 94 21.58 -0.15 11.73
CA LEU A 94 22.08 1.22 11.86
C LEU A 94 22.33 1.83 10.47
N ILE A 95 21.95 3.11 10.31
CA ILE A 95 22.21 3.86 9.09
C ILE A 95 23.63 4.43 9.18
N LYS A 96 24.45 4.12 8.18
CA LYS A 96 25.84 4.59 8.04
C LYS A 96 25.88 5.98 7.42
N ASP A 97 25.21 6.17 6.29
CA ASP A 97 25.14 7.47 5.63
C ASP A 97 23.88 7.60 4.77
N ILE A 98 23.53 8.86 4.48
CA ILE A 98 22.44 9.23 3.59
C ILE A 98 22.95 10.28 2.61
N VAL A 99 22.67 10.07 1.33
CA VAL A 99 23.03 11.00 0.25
C VAL A 99 21.79 11.34 -0.56
N ILE A 100 21.57 12.64 -0.83
CA ILE A 100 20.56 13.11 -1.77
C ILE A 100 21.25 13.54 -3.05
N THR A 101 20.82 13.01 -4.18
CA THR A 101 21.26 13.45 -5.51
C THR A 101 20.12 14.06 -6.31
N ASP A 102 20.45 14.98 -7.20
CA ASP A 102 19.52 15.45 -8.24
C ASP A 102 19.44 14.44 -9.40
N LEU A 103 18.57 14.73 -10.39
CA LEU A 103 18.39 13.87 -11.58
C LEU A 103 19.63 13.79 -12.48
N SER A 104 20.62 14.68 -12.32
CA SER A 104 21.90 14.60 -13.02
C SER A 104 22.89 13.66 -12.33
N GLY A 105 22.53 13.13 -11.14
CA GLY A 105 23.40 12.31 -10.31
C GLY A 105 24.34 13.11 -9.41
N LYS A 106 24.22 14.44 -9.38
CA LYS A 106 25.04 15.29 -8.52
C LYS A 106 24.58 15.20 -7.07
N GLY A 107 25.50 14.91 -6.16
CA GLY A 107 25.25 14.96 -4.71
C GLY A 107 24.93 16.37 -4.24
N ILE A 108 23.78 16.53 -3.59
CA ILE A 108 23.27 17.80 -3.07
C ILE A 108 23.46 17.86 -1.55
N LEU A 109 23.14 16.78 -0.84
CA LEU A 109 23.25 16.69 0.61
C LEU A 109 23.83 15.34 1.02
N LYS A 110 24.55 15.33 2.14
CA LYS A 110 25.08 14.13 2.76
C LYS A 110 25.00 14.23 4.28
N TRP A 111 24.68 13.12 4.93
CA TRP A 111 24.76 12.95 6.37
C TRP A 111 25.52 11.67 6.70
N ASP A 112 26.51 11.76 7.58
CA ASP A 112 27.29 10.63 8.10
C ASP A 112 26.95 10.31 9.58
N ASN A 113 26.26 11.22 10.27
CA ASN A 113 25.74 11.04 11.64
C ASN A 113 24.24 11.31 11.63
N ILE A 114 23.44 10.26 11.64
CA ILE A 114 22.00 10.37 11.38
C ILE A 114 21.24 10.58 12.68
N THR A 115 20.58 11.74 12.80
CA THR A 115 19.53 11.98 13.79
C THR A 115 18.21 12.15 13.05
N GLN A 116 17.23 11.32 13.37
CA GLN A 116 15.91 11.39 12.73
C GLN A 116 14.94 12.30 13.51
N PRO A 117 13.96 12.91 12.83
CA PRO A 117 13.74 12.89 11.39
C PRO A 117 14.64 13.88 10.62
N ILE A 118 14.85 13.66 9.32
CA ILE A 118 15.78 14.48 8.51
C ILE A 118 15.00 15.56 7.79
N SER A 119 15.37 16.82 8.06
CA SER A 119 14.77 17.98 7.41
C SER A 119 15.37 18.25 6.04
N LEU A 120 14.51 18.34 5.02
CA LEU A 120 14.84 18.68 3.63
C LEU A 120 14.39 20.10 3.25
N GLN A 121 14.17 20.99 4.23
CA GLN A 121 13.64 22.35 3.99
C GLN A 121 14.48 23.18 3.02
N GLN A 122 15.80 22.94 2.99
CA GLN A 122 16.75 23.61 2.10
C GLN A 122 16.63 23.19 0.63
N LEU A 123 15.92 22.10 0.32
CA LEU A 123 15.73 21.65 -1.05
C LEU A 123 14.52 22.35 -1.70
N PHE A 124 14.70 22.76 -2.94
CA PHE A 124 13.62 23.26 -3.78
C PHE A 124 12.71 22.13 -4.23
N SER A 125 11.47 22.47 -4.60
CA SER A 125 10.53 21.53 -5.21
C SER A 125 11.14 20.90 -6.46
N GLY A 126 11.02 19.59 -6.59
CA GLY A 126 11.74 18.83 -7.62
C GLY A 126 11.84 17.35 -7.31
N VAL A 127 12.49 16.62 -8.21
CA VAL A 127 12.72 15.18 -8.08
C VAL A 127 14.16 14.93 -7.64
N TYR A 128 14.32 14.07 -6.64
CA TYR A 128 15.63 13.70 -6.10
C TYR A 128 15.69 12.19 -5.87
N ILE A 129 16.90 11.65 -5.79
CA ILE A 129 17.14 10.28 -5.34
C ILE A 129 17.75 10.33 -3.94
N VAL A 130 17.12 9.63 -3.01
CA VAL A 130 17.67 9.35 -1.67
C VAL A 130 18.43 8.04 -1.77
N SER A 131 19.70 8.04 -1.40
CA SER A 131 20.48 6.82 -1.16
C SER A 131 20.75 6.70 0.34
N VAL A 132 20.44 5.54 0.92
CA VAL A 132 20.65 5.23 2.33
C VAL A 132 21.55 4.02 2.42
N THR A 133 22.73 4.20 2.97
CA THR A 133 23.71 3.14 3.21
C THR A 133 23.59 2.69 4.65
N LEU A 134 23.42 1.39 4.89
CA LEU A 134 23.38 0.79 6.21
C LEU A 134 24.78 0.43 6.69
N ALA A 135 24.95 0.14 7.98
CA ALA A 135 26.23 -0.23 8.58
C ALA A 135 26.81 -1.53 8.01
N ASN A 136 25.97 -2.40 7.45
CA ASN A 136 26.36 -3.61 6.72
C ASN A 136 26.74 -3.36 5.25
N ASP A 137 26.91 -2.09 4.85
CA ASP A 137 27.21 -1.63 3.48
C ASP A 137 26.12 -1.90 2.43
N THR A 138 24.93 -2.36 2.84
CA THR A 138 23.77 -2.45 1.94
C THR A 138 23.24 -1.05 1.66
N THR A 139 23.01 -0.74 0.38
CA THR A 139 22.49 0.56 -0.06
C THR A 139 21.08 0.42 -0.61
N TYR A 140 20.16 1.24 -0.10
CA TYR A 140 18.80 1.38 -0.61
C TYR A 140 18.63 2.72 -1.30
N GLN A 141 17.91 2.74 -2.43
CA GLN A 141 17.65 3.96 -3.18
C GLN A 141 16.16 4.16 -3.39
N GLN A 142 15.69 5.39 -3.19
CA GLN A 142 14.30 5.78 -3.38
C GLN A 142 14.21 7.12 -4.08
N LYS A 143 13.39 7.18 -5.14
CA LYS A 143 13.00 8.46 -5.75
C LYS A 143 12.02 9.18 -4.85
N ILE A 144 12.28 10.45 -4.56
CA ILE A 144 11.37 11.35 -3.84
C ILE A 144 10.98 12.54 -4.71
N ILE A 145 9.80 13.09 -4.46
CA ILE A 145 9.30 14.29 -5.13
C ILE A 145 8.93 15.29 -4.05
N LEU A 146 9.64 16.41 -4.01
CA LEU A 146 9.32 17.53 -3.12
C LEU A 146 8.38 18.48 -3.86
N LYS A 147 7.27 18.83 -3.20
CA LYS A 147 6.29 19.80 -3.68
C LYS A 147 6.57 21.17 -3.08
#